data_AF-A0A1Z4R2V4-F1
#
_entry.id   AF-A0A1Z4R2V4-F1
#
_cell.length_a   1.000
_cell.length_b   1.000
_cell.length_c   1.000
_cell.angle_alpha   90.00
_cell.angle_beta   90.00
_cell.angle_gamma   90.00
#
_symmetry.space_group_name_H-M   'P 1'
#
loop_
_entity.id
_entity.type
_entity.pdbx_description
1 polymer ?
#
loop_
_entity_poly.entity_id
_entity_poly.type
_entity_poly.pdbx_seq_one_letter_code
_entity_poly.pdbx_strand_id
1 'polypeptide(L)'
;MVYRRRMAAKCALATFTPTWVNPSTHPSITRHEGEIEKLKIQIQNLQKENSELVSKTAITFVHDFVDFESMRDRILFELKLGRQASGYKAAQKALNRLITELKRIAETF
;
A
#
# COMPACT_ATOMS: atom_id res chain seq x y z
N MET A 1 28.07 -56.37 -71.26
CA MET A 1 28.32 -54.99 -71.72
C MET A 1 27.25 -54.08 -71.13
N VAL A 2 27.65 -53.03 -70.40
CA VAL A 2 26.90 -51.75 -70.23
C VAL A 2 25.64 -51.83 -69.31
N TYR A 3 25.31 -50.97 -68.31
CA TYR A 3 25.70 -49.63 -67.86
C TYR A 3 25.55 -49.51 -66.32
N ARG A 4 26.38 -48.66 -65.71
CA ARG A 4 26.34 -48.15 -64.33
C ARG A 4 25.04 -47.41 -63.99
N ARG A 5 24.63 -47.39 -62.71
CA ARG A 5 24.22 -46.15 -62.01
C ARG A 5 24.34 -46.31 -60.48
N ARG A 6 25.31 -45.55 -59.93
CA ARG A 6 25.45 -45.24 -58.51
C ARG A 6 24.22 -44.46 -58.04
N MET A 7 23.66 -44.81 -56.88
CA MET A 7 22.85 -43.89 -56.08
C MET A 7 23.41 -43.90 -54.67
N ALA A 8 24.18 -42.88 -54.35
CA ALA A 8 24.59 -42.55 -53.00
C ALA A 8 23.40 -41.89 -52.29
N ALA A 9 22.74 -42.63 -51.38
CA ALA A 9 21.78 -42.03 -50.47
C ALA A 9 22.55 -41.43 -49.29
N LYS A 10 22.85 -40.14 -49.38
CA LYS A 10 23.21 -39.31 -48.22
C LYS A 10 21.97 -39.21 -47.33
N CYS A 11 21.87 -40.05 -46.31
CA CYS A 11 20.89 -39.84 -45.25
C CYS A 11 21.32 -38.61 -44.44
N ALA A 12 20.67 -37.48 -44.71
CA ALA A 12 20.75 -36.29 -43.87
C ALA A 12 20.15 -36.61 -42.50
N LEU A 13 20.94 -36.42 -41.44
CA LEU A 13 20.47 -36.48 -40.06
C LEU A 13 19.53 -35.30 -39.83
N ALA A 14 18.21 -35.55 -39.96
CA ALA A 14 17.20 -34.63 -39.48
C ALA A 14 17.18 -34.72 -37.95
N THR A 15 17.80 -33.75 -37.28
CA THR A 15 17.63 -33.54 -35.84
C THR A 15 16.19 -33.14 -35.59
N PHE A 16 15.36 -34.09 -35.20
CA PHE A 16 14.05 -33.84 -34.63
C PHE A 16 14.25 -33.21 -33.25
N THR A 17 14.12 -31.89 -33.14
CA THR A 17 14.02 -31.23 -31.83
C THR A 17 12.55 -31.25 -31.42
N PRO A 18 12.14 -32.04 -30.41
CA PRO A 18 10.79 -31.95 -29.88
C PRO A 18 10.65 -30.58 -29.20
N THR A 19 9.82 -29.70 -29.76
CA THR A 19 9.30 -28.56 -29.01
C THR A 19 8.40 -29.13 -27.93
N TRP A 20 8.93 -29.25 -26.73
CA TRP A 20 8.13 -29.55 -25.54
C TRP A 20 7.14 -28.40 -25.38
N VAL A 21 5.90 -28.61 -25.83
CA VAL A 21 4.78 -27.79 -25.38
C VAL A 21 4.69 -28.05 -23.88
N ASN A 22 4.96 -27.02 -23.10
CA ASN A 22 5.00 -27.07 -21.64
C ASN A 22 3.68 -27.70 -21.15
N PRO A 23 3.68 -28.92 -20.59
CA PRO A 23 2.45 -29.60 -20.18
C PRO A 23 1.81 -28.97 -18.92
N SER A 24 2.36 -27.86 -18.45
CA SER A 24 1.98 -27.18 -17.23
C SER A 24 0.78 -26.25 -17.36
N THR A 25 0.18 -26.06 -18.54
CA THR A 25 -1.06 -25.28 -18.66
C THR A 25 -2.28 -26.20 -18.60
N HIS A 26 -2.57 -26.73 -17.41
CA HIS A 26 -3.80 -27.47 -17.15
C HIS A 26 -5.00 -26.49 -17.07
N PRO A 27 -6.19 -26.85 -17.59
CA PRO A 27 -7.39 -26.01 -17.53
C PRO A 27 -7.88 -25.71 -16.10
N SER A 28 -7.39 -26.44 -15.09
CA SER A 28 -7.61 -26.13 -13.68
C SER A 28 -6.92 -24.83 -13.25
N ILE A 29 -5.81 -24.46 -13.88
CA ILE A 29 -5.06 -23.23 -13.59
C ILE A 29 -5.90 -22.02 -14.01
N THR A 30 -6.57 -22.08 -15.16
CA THR A 30 -7.42 -21.00 -15.69
C THR A 30 -8.66 -20.74 -14.83
N ARG A 31 -9.20 -21.77 -14.17
CA ARG A 31 -10.31 -21.60 -13.21
C ARG A 31 -9.87 -20.83 -11.96
N HIS A 32 -8.69 -21.15 -11.44
CA HIS A 32 -8.15 -20.48 -10.27
C HIS A 32 -7.64 -19.07 -10.59
N GLU A 33 -7.18 -18.79 -11.81
CA GLU A 33 -6.83 -17.45 -12.28
C GLU A 33 -8.00 -16.47 -12.19
N GLY A 34 -9.21 -16.90 -12.57
CA GLY A 34 -10.42 -16.06 -12.45
C GLY A 34 -10.83 -15.79 -11.00
N GLU A 35 -10.62 -16.75 -10.10
CA GLU A 35 -10.85 -16.59 -8.65
C GLU A 35 -9.80 -15.66 -8.02
N ILE A 36 -8.53 -15.80 -8.41
CA ILE A 36 -7.43 -14.92 -7.99
C ILE A 36 -7.70 -13.48 -8.41
N GLU A 37 -8.19 -13.26 -9.64
CA GLU A 37 -8.48 -11.91 -10.12
C GLU A 37 -9.65 -11.26 -9.37
N LYS A 38 -10.71 -12.03 -9.07
CA LYS A 38 -11.81 -11.56 -8.22
C LYS A 38 -11.32 -11.19 -6.82
N LEU A 39 -10.47 -12.02 -6.22
CA LEU A 39 -9.90 -11.75 -4.90
C LEU A 39 -9.00 -10.51 -4.91
N LYS A 40 -8.20 -10.28 -5.97
CA LYS A 40 -7.41 -9.06 -6.11
C LYS A 40 -8.28 -7.81 -6.17
N ILE A 41 -9.35 -7.83 -6.96
CA ILE A 41 -10.30 -6.71 -7.05
C ILE A 41 -10.94 -6.47 -5.68
N GLN A 42 -11.33 -7.53 -4.97
CA GLN A 42 -11.91 -7.41 -3.64
C GLN A 42 -10.92 -6.82 -2.62
N ILE A 43 -9.66 -7.27 -2.63
CA ILE A 43 -8.60 -6.70 -1.79
C ILE A 43 -8.37 -5.22 -2.10
N GLN A 44 -8.31 -4.85 -3.39
CA GLN A 44 -8.14 -3.45 -3.79
C GLN A 44 -9.30 -2.58 -3.31
N ASN A 45 -10.53 -3.06 -3.45
CA ASN A 45 -11.71 -2.35 -2.98
C ASN A 45 -11.70 -2.18 -1.44
N LEU A 46 -11.37 -3.25 -0.71
CA LEU A 46 -11.26 -3.20 0.75
C LEU A 46 -10.12 -2.30 1.23
N GLN A 47 -8.98 -2.29 0.52
CA GLN A 47 -7.87 -1.38 0.81
C GLN A 47 -8.28 0.08 0.63
N LYS A 48 -9.02 0.37 -0.45
CA LYS A 48 -9.58 1.71 -0.69
C LYS A 48 -10.56 2.10 0.42
N GLU A 49 -11.52 1.23 0.74
CA GLU A 49 -12.50 1.48 1.81
C GLU A 49 -11.85 1.69 3.18
N ASN A 50 -10.86 0.85 3.54
CA ASN A 50 -10.10 1.04 4.77
C ASN A 50 -9.35 2.37 4.79
N SER A 51 -8.76 2.80 3.67
CA SER A 51 -8.07 4.10 3.61
C SER A 51 -9.04 5.27 3.86
N GLU A 52 -10.27 5.17 3.34
CA GLU A 52 -11.32 6.18 3.54
C GLU A 52 -11.90 6.14 4.96
N LEU A 53 -11.98 4.96 5.58
CA LEU A 53 -12.44 4.81 6.97
C LEU A 53 -11.39 5.32 7.96
N VAL A 54 -10.11 5.06 7.70
CA VAL A 54 -8.99 5.55 8.53
C VAL A 54 -8.93 7.07 8.50
N SER A 55 -9.12 7.71 7.34
CA SER A 55 -9.17 9.17 7.29
C SER A 55 -10.36 9.72 8.08
N LYS A 56 -11.56 9.19 7.85
CA LYS A 56 -12.78 9.60 8.57
C LYS A 56 -12.66 9.44 10.09
N THR A 57 -12.14 8.30 10.56
CA THR A 57 -12.01 8.04 12.01
C THR A 57 -10.94 8.91 12.67
N ALA A 58 -9.84 9.20 11.97
CA ALA A 58 -8.82 10.13 12.48
C ALA A 58 -9.37 11.55 12.68
N ILE A 59 -10.19 12.03 11.74
CA ILE A 59 -10.85 13.35 11.82
C ILE A 59 -11.81 13.39 13.01
N THR A 60 -12.70 12.39 13.14
CA THR A 60 -13.67 12.31 14.23
C THR A 60 -12.97 12.23 15.60
N PHE A 61 -11.89 11.46 15.71
CA PHE A 61 -11.14 11.35 16.96
C PHE A 61 -10.54 12.69 17.41
N VAL A 62 -9.89 13.41 16.50
CA VAL A 62 -9.26 14.71 16.80
C VAL A 62 -10.30 15.77 17.16
N HIS A 63 -11.47 15.75 16.51
CA HIS A 63 -12.52 16.73 16.75
C HIS A 63 -13.31 16.48 18.03
N ASP A 64 -13.66 15.22 18.33
CA ASP A 64 -14.66 14.90 19.37
C ASP A 64 -14.05 14.43 20.71
N PHE A 65 -12.82 13.88 20.70
CA PHE A 65 -12.24 13.27 21.90
C PHE A 65 -11.06 14.03 22.50
N VAL A 66 -10.42 14.90 21.73
CA VAL A 66 -9.17 15.54 22.14
C VAL A 66 -9.44 16.93 22.72
N ASP A 67 -9.47 17.02 24.05
CA ASP A 67 -9.47 18.31 24.74
C ASP A 67 -8.07 18.94 24.74
N PHE A 68 -7.78 19.67 23.67
CA PHE A 68 -6.54 20.39 23.47
C PHE A 68 -6.27 21.47 24.54
N GLU A 69 -7.33 22.06 25.11
CA GLU A 69 -7.21 23.10 26.13
C GLU A 69 -6.73 22.49 27.45
N SER A 70 -7.31 21.35 27.84
CA SER A 70 -6.87 20.57 29.01
C SER A 70 -5.42 20.10 28.88
N MET A 71 -5.02 19.61 27.68
CA MET A 71 -3.62 19.22 27.44
C MET A 71 -2.65 20.39 27.52
N ARG A 72 -3.01 21.56 26.99
CA ARG A 72 -2.17 22.76 27.11
C ARG A 72 -1.95 23.11 28.58
N ASP A 73 -3.02 23.14 29.36
CA ASP A 73 -2.95 23.56 30.76
C ASP A 73 -2.15 22.54 31.59
N ARG A 74 -2.27 21.25 31.28
CA ARG A 74 -1.43 20.20 31.88
C ARG A 74 0.06 20.36 31.53
N ILE A 75 0.39 20.61 30.27
CA ILE A 75 1.80 20.82 29.85
C ILE A 75 2.38 22.06 30.51
N LEU A 76 1.63 23.17 30.56
CA LEU A 76 2.08 24.39 31.23
C LEU A 76 2.31 24.17 32.74
N PHE A 77 1.46 23.37 33.37
CA PHE A 77 1.62 22.95 34.76
C PHE A 77 2.86 22.06 34.95
N GLU A 78 3.08 21.06 34.10
CA GLU A 78 4.26 20.18 34.15
C GLU A 78 5.57 20.94 33.94
N LEU A 79 5.57 21.94 33.05
CA LEU A 79 6.69 22.86 32.86
C LEU A 79 6.92 23.81 34.04
N LYS A 80 6.08 23.74 35.09
CA LYS A 80 6.09 24.62 36.27
C LYS A 80 6.04 26.10 35.91
N LEU A 81 5.47 26.42 34.75
CA LEU A 81 5.26 27.78 34.32
C LEU A 81 3.99 28.29 35.01
N GLY A 82 4.15 28.93 36.17
CA GLY A 82 3.06 29.72 36.73
C GLY A 82 2.69 30.87 35.79
N ARG A 83 1.46 31.40 35.90
CA ARG A 83 0.99 32.51 35.04
C ARG A 83 1.88 33.76 35.04
N GLN A 84 2.75 33.90 36.06
CA GLN A 84 3.69 35.00 36.23
C GLN A 84 5.11 34.68 35.75
N ALA A 85 5.40 33.45 35.33
CA ALA A 85 6.71 33.08 34.80
C ALA A 85 6.96 33.79 33.46
N SER A 86 8.17 34.31 33.27
CA SER A 86 8.57 35.01 32.03
C SER A 86 8.37 34.14 30.77
N GLY A 87 8.52 32.82 30.90
CA GLY A 87 8.31 31.84 29.83
C GLY A 87 6.86 31.42 29.58
N TYR A 88 5.91 31.72 30.49
CA TYR A 88 4.54 31.22 30.42
C TYR A 88 3.83 31.67 29.13
N LYS A 89 3.85 32.97 28.84
CA LYS A 89 3.19 33.51 27.64
C LYS A 89 3.79 32.97 26.34
N ALA A 90 5.11 32.76 26.32
CA ALA A 90 5.79 32.20 25.16
C ALA A 90 5.39 30.73 24.94
N ALA A 91 5.42 29.91 25.98
CA ALA A 91 4.99 28.52 25.93
C ALA A 91 3.51 28.39 25.57
N GLN A 92 2.64 29.19 26.20
CA GLN A 92 1.21 29.20 25.90
C GLN A 92 0.95 29.56 24.43
N LYS A 93 1.64 30.57 23.90
CA LYS A 93 1.52 30.96 22.48
C LYS A 93 2.01 29.85 21.53
N ALA A 94 3.12 29.20 21.87
CA ALA A 94 3.65 28.09 21.08
C ALA A 94 2.69 26.89 21.07
N LEU A 95 2.15 26.51 22.22
CA LEU A 95 1.16 25.44 22.35
C LEU A 95 -0.15 25.76 21.60
N ASN A 96 -0.65 26.99 21.71
CA ASN A 96 -1.82 27.41 20.94
C ASN A 96 -1.58 27.30 19.43
N ARG A 97 -0.40 27.69 18.94
CA ARG A 97 -0.04 27.55 17.53
C ARG A 97 0.03 26.08 17.12
N LEU A 98 0.62 25.21 17.94
CA LEU A 98 0.65 23.77 17.71
C LEU A 98 -0.77 23.19 17.58
N ILE A 99 -1.68 23.55 18.49
CA ILE A 99 -3.07 23.11 18.46
C ILE A 99 -3.74 23.53 17.15
N THR A 100 -3.53 24.78 16.71
CA THR A 100 -4.05 25.24 15.41
C THR A 100 -3.52 24.42 14.23
N GLU A 101 -2.22 24.13 14.20
CA GLU A 101 -1.63 23.30 13.13
C GLU A 101 -2.17 21.87 13.17
N LEU A 102 -2.32 21.26 14.35
CA LEU A 102 -2.89 19.91 14.49
C LEU A 102 -4.34 19.85 14.02
N LYS A 103 -5.15 20.87 14.33
CA LYS A 103 -6.53 20.99 13.82
C LYS A 103 -6.54 21.12 12.29
N ARG A 104 -5.68 21.98 11.74
CA ARG A 104 -5.56 22.15 10.28
C ARG A 104 -5.15 20.86 9.58
N ILE A 105 -4.20 20.12 10.15
CA ILE A 105 -3.78 18.82 9.62
C ILE A 105 -4.96 17.85 9.64
N ALA A 106 -5.71 17.78 10.74
CA ALA A 106 -6.89 16.95 10.85
C ALA A 106 -7.99 17.34 9.85
N GLU A 107 -8.14 18.61 9.50
CA GLU A 107 -9.09 19.07 8.47
C GLU A 107 -8.64 18.78 7.02
N THR A 108 -7.35 18.47 6.81
CA THR A 108 -6.78 18.24 5.48
C THR A 108 -6.84 16.76 5.05
N PHE A 109 -7.04 15.84 6.01
CA PHE A 109 -7.23 14.41 5.77
C PHE A 109 -8.71 14.06 5.62
#